data_AF-A0A7X6I0J6-F1
#
_entry.id   AF-A0A7X6I0J6-F1
#
_cell.length_a   1.000
_cell.length_b   1.000
_cell.length_c   1.000
_cell.angle_alpha   90.00
_cell.angle_beta   90.00
_cell.angle_gamma   90.00
#
_symmetry.space_group_name_H-M   'P 1'
#
loop_
_entity.id
_entity.type
_entity.pdbx_description
1 polymer ?
#
loop_
_entity_poly.entity_id
_entity_poly.type
_entity_poly.pdbx_seq_one_letter_code
_entity_poly.pdbx_strand_id
1 'polypeptide(L)'
;MATLLHIDSALARENSVSRAVTASFREAWEAVHPDGTVIHRDLAAEPVPHIDAEVYGTGFVPAEERTAEQQSAAALREQLIRELEEADAILIGAPLYNYAIPSTLKAWLDHVILPGRTSGTENPSAAGTPVTVVSSRGGSYAEGTPQEGNDFAVPYLTHALGTVLGLKAEFIVPELTLARVVPAMSGLIEAADASAASAHEAASSLGRELGGKLAGATV
;
A
#
# COMPACT_ATOMS: atom_id res chain seq x y z
N MET A 1 4.37 21.34 -1.77
CA MET A 1 4.80 20.63 -0.55
C MET A 1 4.71 19.16 -0.87
N ALA A 2 5.69 18.35 -0.48
CA ALA A 2 5.66 16.92 -0.79
C ALA A 2 4.51 16.24 -0.02
N THR A 3 3.78 15.33 -0.67
CA THR A 3 2.67 14.59 -0.09
C THR A 3 2.95 13.09 -0.09
N LEU A 4 2.88 12.48 1.10
CA LEU A 4 2.94 11.03 1.28
C LEU A 4 1.54 10.49 1.55
N LEU A 5 1.06 9.57 0.70
CA LEU A 5 -0.11 8.75 1.01
C LEU A 5 0.35 7.47 1.72
N HIS A 6 0.08 7.36 3.02
CA HIS A 6 0.41 6.18 3.84
C HIS A 6 -0.86 5.38 4.13
N ILE A 7 -0.90 4.14 3.66
CA ILE A 7 -2.02 3.20 3.83
C ILE A 7 -1.55 2.02 4.68
N ASP A 8 -2.16 1.81 5.84
CA ASP A 8 -1.96 0.58 6.63
C ASP A 8 -3.22 -0.30 6.57
N SER A 9 -3.03 -1.60 6.35
CA SER A 9 -4.14 -2.57 6.27
C SER A 9 -4.03 -3.73 7.27
N ALA A 10 -3.00 -3.75 8.11
CA ALA A 10 -2.81 -4.79 9.11
C ALA A 10 -3.87 -4.73 10.22
N LEU A 11 -4.52 -5.85 10.50
CA LEU A 11 -5.54 -6.00 11.55
C LEU A 11 -4.93 -6.00 12.94
N ALA A 12 -3.75 -6.63 13.10
CA ALA A 12 -2.96 -6.51 14.30
C ALA A 12 -2.35 -5.09 14.32
N ARG A 13 -2.83 -4.20 15.20
CA ARG A 13 -2.36 -2.80 15.23
C ARG A 13 -0.93 -2.73 15.78
N GLU A 14 -0.77 -2.76 17.10
CA GLU A 14 0.52 -2.58 17.78
C GLU A 14 1.50 -3.74 17.56
N ASN A 15 1.01 -4.94 17.25
CA ASN A 15 1.83 -6.14 17.04
C ASN A 15 2.11 -6.45 15.55
N SER A 16 1.82 -5.53 14.63
CA SER A 16 2.10 -5.76 13.21
C SER A 16 3.53 -5.37 12.83
N VAL A 17 4.25 -6.34 12.27
CA VAL A 17 5.56 -6.13 11.66
C VAL A 17 5.48 -5.17 10.47
N SER A 18 4.45 -5.28 9.61
CA SER A 18 4.32 -4.34 8.48
C SER A 18 4.10 -2.90 8.94
N ARG A 19 3.34 -2.68 10.02
CA ARG A 19 3.13 -1.32 10.59
C ARG A 19 4.40 -0.75 11.21
N ALA A 20 5.18 -1.58 11.91
CA ALA A 20 6.45 -1.14 12.47
C ALA A 20 7.44 -0.72 11.37
N VAL A 21 7.50 -1.47 10.27
CA VAL A 21 8.38 -1.17 9.14
C VAL A 21 7.88 0.04 8.34
N THR A 22 6.57 0.18 8.11
CA THR A 22 6.02 1.41 7.47
C THR A 22 6.26 2.64 8.33
N ALA A 23 6.19 2.54 9.67
CA ALA A 23 6.54 3.64 10.56
C ALA A 23 8.01 4.10 10.36
N SER A 24 8.97 3.18 10.24
CA SER A 24 10.36 3.56 9.97
C SER A 24 10.55 4.25 8.62
N PHE A 25 9.83 3.84 7.58
CA PHE A 25 9.81 4.58 6.31
C PHE A 25 9.28 5.99 6.51
N ARG A 26 8.12 6.12 7.17
CA ARG A 26 7.43 7.39 7.36
C ARG A 26 8.29 8.37 8.16
N GLU A 27 8.85 7.93 9.28
CA GLU A 27 9.75 8.74 10.12
C GLU A 27 10.95 9.26 9.30
N ALA A 28 11.53 8.41 8.47
CA ALA A 28 12.66 8.77 7.61
C ALA A 28 12.26 9.76 6.50
N TRP A 29 11.05 9.65 5.94
CA TRP A 29 10.51 10.57 4.94
C TRP A 29 10.17 11.93 5.55
N GLU A 30 9.49 11.97 6.70
CA GLU A 30 9.13 13.19 7.43
C GLU A 30 10.39 13.96 7.89
N ALA A 31 11.46 13.27 8.24
CA ALA A 31 12.74 13.90 8.58
C ALA A 31 13.38 14.69 7.40
N VAL A 32 13.09 14.29 6.15
CA VAL A 32 13.55 15.00 4.95
C VAL A 32 12.53 16.06 4.48
N HIS A 33 11.26 15.89 4.83
CA HIS A 33 10.17 16.81 4.53
C HIS A 33 9.43 17.28 5.80
N PRO A 34 10.05 18.15 6.62
CA PRO A 34 9.42 18.63 7.85
C PRO A 34 8.11 19.41 7.59
N ASP A 35 7.97 20.01 6.41
CA ASP A 35 6.76 20.70 5.94
C ASP A 35 5.91 19.82 4.98
N GLY A 36 6.26 18.53 4.87
CA GLY A 36 5.54 17.57 4.05
C GLY A 36 4.17 17.23 4.65
N THR A 37 3.22 16.85 3.79
CA THR A 37 1.90 16.39 4.22
C THR A 37 1.86 14.87 4.21
N VAL A 38 1.39 14.25 5.29
CA VAL A 38 1.09 12.81 5.32
C VAL A 38 -0.42 12.60 5.37
N ILE A 39 -0.96 12.02 4.31
CA ILE A 39 -2.34 11.52 4.27
C ILE A 39 -2.30 10.07 4.76
N HIS A 40 -2.72 9.83 6.01
CA HIS A 40 -2.71 8.49 6.60
C HIS A 40 -4.09 7.84 6.58
N ARG A 41 -4.17 6.63 6.04
CA ARG A 41 -5.36 5.76 6.07
C ARG A 41 -5.07 4.47 6.80
N ASP A 42 -5.67 4.32 7.97
CA ASP A 42 -5.71 3.04 8.68
C ASP A 42 -6.96 2.26 8.26
N LEU A 43 -6.82 1.38 7.27
CA LEU A 43 -7.93 0.59 6.72
C LEU A 43 -8.43 -0.51 7.67
N ALA A 44 -7.74 -0.77 8.77
CA ALA A 44 -8.22 -1.68 9.80
C ALA A 44 -9.06 -0.94 10.86
N ALA A 45 -8.71 0.30 11.17
CA ALA A 45 -9.47 1.15 12.10
C ALA A 45 -10.69 1.79 11.42
N GLU A 46 -10.51 2.27 10.18
CA GLU A 46 -11.51 2.96 9.37
C GLU A 46 -11.62 2.23 8.02
N PRO A 47 -12.29 1.07 7.97
CA PRO A 47 -12.39 0.29 6.75
C PRO A 47 -13.19 1.03 5.69
N VAL A 48 -12.68 1.01 4.47
CA VAL A 48 -13.40 1.49 3.29
C VAL A 48 -14.52 0.49 2.96
N PRO A 49 -15.78 0.93 2.77
CA PRO A 49 -16.87 0.05 2.39
C PRO A 49 -16.61 -0.59 1.03
N HIS A 50 -17.07 -1.83 0.85
CA HIS A 50 -17.08 -2.45 -0.47
C HIS A 50 -17.93 -1.64 -1.45
N ILE A 51 -17.54 -1.66 -2.72
CA ILE A 51 -18.35 -1.07 -3.79
C ILE A 51 -19.63 -1.85 -3.96
N ASP A 52 -20.75 -1.14 -3.92
CA ASP A 52 -22.06 -1.65 -4.27
C ASP A 52 -22.42 -1.31 -5.73
N ALA A 53 -23.62 -1.70 -6.15
CA ALA A 53 -24.10 -1.46 -7.51
C ALA A 53 -24.22 0.03 -7.85
N GLU A 54 -24.52 0.88 -6.86
CA GLU A 54 -24.69 2.31 -7.06
C GLU A 54 -23.33 2.96 -7.36
N VAL A 55 -22.34 2.74 -6.48
CA VAL A 55 -20.96 3.22 -6.68
C VAL A 55 -20.35 2.64 -7.95
N TYR A 56 -20.59 1.36 -8.24
CA TYR A 56 -20.15 0.74 -9.50
C TYR A 56 -20.71 1.47 -10.72
N GLY A 57 -22.01 1.76 -10.72
CA GLY A 57 -22.69 2.50 -11.79
C GLY A 57 -22.09 3.88 -12.07
N THR A 58 -21.60 4.58 -11.05
CA THR A 58 -20.98 5.91 -11.21
C THR A 58 -19.70 5.89 -12.07
N GLY A 59 -19.06 4.73 -12.23
CA GLY A 59 -17.86 4.58 -13.08
C GLY A 59 -18.16 4.68 -14.58
N PHE A 60 -19.43 4.62 -14.98
CA PHE A 60 -19.86 4.71 -16.38
C PHE A 60 -20.47 6.07 -16.74
N VAL A 61 -20.52 7.01 -15.79
CA VAL A 61 -21.11 8.33 -15.98
C VAL A 61 -20.03 9.39 -15.69
N PRO A 62 -19.72 10.29 -16.64
CA PRO A 62 -18.82 11.42 -16.40
C PRO A 62 -19.22 12.22 -15.17
N ALA A 63 -18.26 12.74 -14.41
CA ALA A 63 -18.53 13.36 -13.11
C ALA A 63 -19.50 14.54 -13.20
N GLU A 64 -19.40 15.31 -14.29
CA GLU A 64 -20.23 16.45 -14.64
C GLU A 64 -21.66 16.09 -15.07
N GLU A 65 -21.90 14.83 -15.45
CA GLU A 65 -23.23 14.32 -15.86
C GLU A 65 -23.95 13.57 -14.75
N ARG A 66 -23.29 13.35 -13.59
CA ARG A 66 -23.87 12.60 -12.47
C ARG A 66 -25.01 13.37 -11.80
N THR A 67 -26.09 12.67 -11.45
CA THR A 67 -27.14 13.21 -10.58
C THR A 67 -26.60 13.48 -9.17
N ALA A 68 -27.36 14.20 -8.34
CA ALA A 68 -26.96 14.48 -6.95
C ALA A 68 -26.76 13.18 -6.14
N GLU A 69 -27.59 12.16 -6.37
CA GLU A 69 -27.49 10.85 -5.74
C GLU A 69 -26.22 10.13 -6.18
N GLN A 70 -25.93 10.12 -7.49
CA GLN A 70 -24.70 9.52 -8.04
C GLN A 70 -23.44 10.25 -7.55
N GLN A 71 -23.47 11.57 -7.41
CA GLN A 71 -22.37 12.35 -6.83
C GLN A 71 -22.16 11.96 -5.36
N SER A 72 -23.23 11.82 -4.59
CA SER A 72 -23.17 11.38 -3.19
C SER A 72 -22.61 9.96 -3.07
N ALA A 73 -23.05 9.03 -3.91
CA ALA A 73 -22.54 7.66 -3.93
C ALA A 73 -21.04 7.60 -4.33
N ALA A 74 -20.62 8.42 -5.29
CA ALA A 74 -19.23 8.49 -5.72
C ALA A 74 -18.31 9.25 -4.75
N ALA A 75 -18.84 10.00 -3.78
CA ALA A 75 -18.06 10.96 -2.99
C ALA A 75 -16.83 10.36 -2.32
N LEU A 76 -16.97 9.17 -1.71
CA LEU A 76 -15.83 8.48 -1.09
C LEU A 76 -14.81 8.04 -2.13
N ARG A 77 -15.23 7.39 -3.22
CA ARG A 77 -14.34 7.00 -4.33
C ARG A 77 -13.55 8.20 -4.84
N GLU A 78 -14.23 9.32 -5.05
CA GLU A 78 -13.62 10.57 -5.51
C GLU A 78 -12.58 11.10 -4.51
N GLN A 79 -12.83 11.02 -3.21
CA GLN A 79 -11.84 11.35 -2.19
C GLN A 79 -10.62 10.42 -2.27
N LEU A 80 -10.83 9.11 -2.33
CA LEU A 80 -9.74 8.12 -2.35
C LEU A 80 -8.87 8.26 -3.60
N ILE A 81 -9.48 8.55 -4.76
CA ILE A 81 -8.75 8.78 -6.00
C ILE A 81 -7.95 10.08 -5.92
N ARG A 82 -8.52 11.18 -5.40
CA ARG A 82 -7.78 12.43 -5.25
C ARG A 82 -6.55 12.27 -4.37
N GLU A 83 -6.67 11.59 -3.25
CA GLU A 83 -5.52 11.34 -2.36
C GLU A 83 -4.43 10.52 -3.04
N LEU A 84 -4.80 9.58 -3.93
CA LEU A 84 -3.85 8.85 -4.76
C LEU A 84 -3.16 9.75 -5.79
N GLU A 85 -3.92 10.62 -6.46
CA GLU A 85 -3.43 11.53 -7.49
C GLU A 85 -2.57 12.68 -6.94
N GLU A 86 -2.85 13.12 -5.72
CA GLU A 86 -2.11 14.19 -5.02
C GLU A 86 -0.82 13.68 -4.38
N ALA A 87 -0.61 12.36 -4.30
CA ALA A 87 0.55 11.77 -3.66
C ALA A 87 1.80 11.87 -4.54
N ASP A 88 2.88 12.40 -3.98
CA ASP A 88 4.21 12.36 -4.59
C ASP A 88 4.94 11.04 -4.29
N ALA A 89 4.56 10.38 -3.19
CA ALA A 89 4.99 9.04 -2.82
C ALA A 89 3.85 8.30 -2.11
N ILE A 90 3.82 6.98 -2.27
CA ILE A 90 2.82 6.11 -1.65
C ILE A 90 3.53 5.05 -0.80
N LEU A 91 3.03 4.82 0.41
CA LEU A 91 3.50 3.78 1.32
C LEU A 91 2.33 2.87 1.68
N ILE A 92 2.46 1.56 1.44
CA ILE A 92 1.40 0.59 1.72
C ILE A 92 1.91 -0.52 2.65
N GLY A 93 1.33 -0.64 3.84
CA GLY A 93 1.47 -1.80 4.71
C GLY A 93 0.43 -2.87 4.36
N ALA A 94 0.87 -3.99 3.78
CA ALA A 94 0.01 -5.05 3.23
C ALA A 94 0.43 -6.45 3.74
N PRO A 95 0.14 -6.82 5.00
CA PRO A 95 0.49 -8.15 5.48
C PRO A 95 -0.24 -9.25 4.70
N LEU A 96 0.42 -10.39 4.51
CA LEU A 96 -0.16 -11.56 3.87
C LEU A 96 -1.15 -12.25 4.83
N TYR A 97 -2.44 -12.23 4.47
CA TYR A 97 -3.52 -12.92 5.17
C TYR A 97 -4.17 -13.95 4.25
N ASN A 98 -4.21 -15.20 4.69
CA ASN A 98 -4.76 -16.31 3.91
C ASN A 98 -4.24 -16.30 2.46
N TYR A 99 -2.90 -16.22 2.32
CA TYR A 99 -2.19 -16.24 1.04
C TYR A 99 -2.32 -14.98 0.15
N ALA A 100 -3.14 -13.99 0.53
CA ALA A 100 -3.39 -12.79 -0.25
C ALA A 100 -3.30 -11.50 0.59
N ILE A 101 -3.66 -10.37 -0.01
CA ILE A 101 -3.74 -9.06 0.68
C ILE A 101 -4.93 -9.01 1.66
N PRO A 102 -4.93 -8.08 2.64
CA PRO A 102 -6.09 -7.86 3.48
C PRO A 102 -7.31 -7.42 2.67
N SER A 103 -8.50 -7.89 3.03
CA SER A 103 -9.75 -7.55 2.32
C SER A 103 -10.06 -6.05 2.33
N THR A 104 -9.64 -5.35 3.39
CA THR A 104 -9.77 -3.89 3.52
C THR A 104 -8.90 -3.15 2.51
N LEU A 105 -7.67 -3.63 2.25
CA LEU A 105 -6.82 -3.10 1.19
C LEU A 105 -7.42 -3.37 -0.20
N LYS A 106 -8.01 -4.56 -0.40
CA LYS A 106 -8.72 -4.87 -1.65
C LYS A 106 -9.90 -3.93 -1.88
N ALA A 107 -10.69 -3.63 -0.84
CA ALA A 107 -11.79 -2.68 -0.94
C ALA A 107 -11.28 -1.28 -1.33
N TRP A 108 -10.20 -0.79 -0.73
CA TRP A 108 -9.57 0.47 -1.13
C TRP A 108 -9.11 0.45 -2.60
N LEU A 109 -8.44 -0.62 -3.05
CA LEU A 109 -8.01 -0.80 -4.44
C LEU A 109 -9.20 -0.75 -5.41
N ASP A 110 -10.33 -1.37 -5.06
CA ASP A 110 -11.53 -1.36 -5.91
C ASP A 110 -12.12 0.04 -6.09
N HIS A 111 -11.98 0.91 -5.08
CA HIS A 111 -12.37 2.31 -5.21
C HIS A 111 -11.43 3.08 -6.13
N VAL A 112 -10.12 2.93 -5.96
CA VAL A 112 -9.15 3.75 -6.68
C VAL A 112 -8.82 3.25 -8.07
N ILE A 113 -9.11 2.00 -8.42
CA ILE A 113 -8.99 1.47 -9.79
C ILE A 113 -10.25 1.87 -10.56
N LEU A 114 -10.17 2.98 -11.29
CA LEU A 114 -11.26 3.52 -12.09
C LEU A 114 -10.83 3.63 -13.57
N PRO A 115 -11.44 2.84 -14.48
CA PRO A 115 -11.17 2.93 -15.91
C PRO A 115 -11.43 4.35 -16.45
N GLY A 116 -10.54 4.82 -17.33
CA GLY A 116 -10.62 6.14 -17.94
C GLY A 116 -10.02 7.28 -17.09
N ARG A 117 -9.58 7.00 -15.85
CA ARG A 117 -8.90 7.97 -14.98
C ARG A 117 -7.59 7.43 -14.43
N THR A 118 -7.68 6.52 -13.45
CA THR A 118 -6.52 5.92 -12.77
C THR A 118 -6.13 4.57 -13.35
N SER A 119 -6.91 4.02 -14.28
CA SER A 119 -6.57 2.79 -15.02
C SER A 119 -7.21 2.78 -16.41
N GLY A 120 -6.84 1.81 -17.26
CA GLY A 120 -7.51 1.56 -18.54
C GLY A 120 -7.42 2.71 -19.56
N THR A 121 -6.42 3.57 -19.43
CA THR A 121 -6.10 4.69 -20.34
C THR A 121 -4.60 4.70 -20.64
N GLU A 122 -4.17 5.36 -21.72
CA GLU A 122 -2.74 5.44 -22.11
C GLU A 122 -1.88 6.09 -21.02
N ASN A 123 -2.42 7.08 -20.32
CA ASN A 123 -1.74 7.80 -19.25
C ASN A 123 -2.63 7.83 -17.99
N PRO A 124 -2.61 6.77 -17.16
CA PRO A 124 -3.33 6.80 -15.89
C PRO A 124 -2.89 7.97 -15.02
N SER A 125 -3.83 8.62 -14.33
CA SER A 125 -3.58 9.90 -13.64
C SER A 125 -2.51 9.84 -12.54
N ALA A 126 -2.30 8.68 -11.92
CA ALA A 126 -1.27 8.47 -10.90
C ALA A 126 0.01 7.81 -11.44
N ALA A 127 0.10 7.55 -12.75
CA ALA A 127 1.20 6.79 -13.34
C ALA A 127 2.56 7.43 -13.07
N GLY A 128 3.55 6.58 -12.80
CA GLY A 128 4.93 6.99 -12.52
C GLY A 128 5.21 7.36 -11.06
N THR A 129 4.17 7.50 -10.23
CA THR A 129 4.30 7.78 -8.79
C THR A 129 4.99 6.59 -8.09
N PRO A 130 6.05 6.83 -7.28
CA PRO A 130 6.72 5.78 -6.53
C PRO A 130 5.81 5.22 -5.43
N VAL A 131 5.75 3.89 -5.31
CA VAL A 131 5.03 3.20 -4.24
C VAL A 131 5.93 2.16 -3.57
N THR A 132 6.10 2.27 -2.26
CA THR A 132 6.77 1.27 -1.43
C THR A 132 5.71 0.42 -0.73
N VAL A 133 5.78 -0.89 -0.92
CA VAL A 133 4.87 -1.86 -0.30
C VAL A 133 5.63 -2.69 0.73
N VAL A 134 5.18 -2.65 1.98
CA VAL A 134 5.66 -3.54 3.05
C VAL A 134 4.74 -4.75 3.15
N SER A 135 5.14 -5.86 2.54
CA SER A 135 4.38 -7.11 2.50
C SER A 135 4.91 -8.12 3.52
N SER A 136 4.51 -7.98 4.79
CA SER A 136 4.98 -8.88 5.85
C SER A 136 4.30 -10.24 5.79
N ARG A 137 5.05 -11.33 6.00
CA ARG A 137 4.50 -12.70 5.93
C ARG A 137 4.95 -13.60 7.09
N GLY A 138 4.02 -14.46 7.52
CA GLY A 138 4.17 -15.27 8.72
C GLY A 138 5.26 -16.34 8.63
N GLY A 139 5.30 -17.06 7.51
CA GLY A 139 6.38 -17.97 7.12
C GLY A 139 7.20 -17.39 5.99
N SER A 140 8.02 -18.22 5.34
CA SER A 140 8.70 -17.84 4.09
C SER A 140 8.02 -18.48 2.88
N TYR A 141 7.96 -17.72 1.79
CA TYR A 141 7.37 -18.10 0.50
C TYR A 141 8.40 -18.03 -0.64
N ALA A 142 9.69 -17.88 -0.28
CA ALA A 142 10.79 -17.87 -1.21
C ALA A 142 10.99 -19.24 -1.88
N GLU A 143 11.77 -19.27 -2.96
CA GLU A 143 12.18 -20.50 -3.63
C GLU A 143 12.82 -21.49 -2.63
N GLY A 144 12.43 -22.77 -2.72
CA GLY A 144 12.87 -23.85 -1.86
C GLY A 144 12.13 -23.98 -0.52
N THR A 145 11.18 -23.09 -0.21
CA THR A 145 10.42 -23.14 1.05
C THR A 145 9.12 -23.94 0.91
N PRO A 146 8.54 -24.48 2.01
CA PRO A 146 7.28 -25.23 1.93
C PRO A 146 6.07 -24.44 1.39
N GLN A 147 6.16 -23.10 1.36
CA GLN A 147 5.11 -22.22 0.83
C GLN A 147 5.50 -21.55 -0.49
N GLU A 148 6.59 -22.00 -1.13
CA GLU A 148 6.95 -21.54 -2.47
C GLU A 148 5.74 -21.64 -3.41
N GLY A 149 5.47 -20.57 -4.15
CA GLY A 149 4.34 -20.49 -5.09
C GLY A 149 2.98 -20.15 -4.47
N ASN A 150 2.86 -20.05 -3.15
CA ASN A 150 1.60 -19.72 -2.46
C ASN A 150 1.49 -18.24 -2.02
N ASP A 151 2.34 -17.35 -2.53
CA ASP A 151 2.22 -15.91 -2.31
C ASP A 151 1.38 -15.30 -3.45
N PHE A 152 0.13 -14.94 -3.16
CA PHE A 152 -0.73 -14.21 -4.09
C PHE A 152 -0.79 -12.72 -3.78
N ALA A 153 -0.12 -12.24 -2.72
CA ALA A 153 -0.15 -10.84 -2.34
C ALA A 153 0.80 -10.00 -3.22
N VAL A 154 2.08 -10.38 -3.27
CA VAL A 154 3.10 -9.64 -4.04
C VAL A 154 2.79 -9.66 -5.54
N PRO A 155 2.46 -10.81 -6.18
CA PRO A 155 2.11 -10.82 -7.60
C PRO A 155 0.86 -9.99 -7.91
N TYR A 156 -0.18 -10.08 -7.08
CA TYR A 156 -1.40 -9.28 -7.26
C TYR A 156 -1.11 -7.78 -7.17
N LEU A 157 -0.38 -7.34 -6.15
CA LEU A 157 -0.03 -5.92 -5.97
C LEU A 157 0.92 -5.44 -7.07
N THR A 158 1.83 -6.28 -7.55
CA THR A 158 2.70 -5.94 -8.68
C THR A 158 1.87 -5.62 -9.92
N HIS A 159 0.87 -6.45 -10.21
CA HIS A 159 -0.04 -6.22 -11.32
C HIS A 159 -0.96 -5.02 -11.09
N ALA A 160 -1.64 -4.95 -9.93
CA ALA A 160 -2.60 -3.90 -9.63
C ALA A 160 -1.95 -2.51 -9.54
N LEU A 161 -0.81 -2.38 -8.84
CA LEU A 161 -0.13 -1.10 -8.68
C LEU A 161 0.68 -0.75 -9.93
N GLY A 162 1.48 -1.69 -10.45
CA GLY A 162 2.39 -1.43 -11.55
C GLY A 162 1.72 -1.44 -12.92
N THR A 163 1.01 -2.51 -13.25
CA THR A 163 0.40 -2.67 -14.59
C THR A 163 -0.90 -1.89 -14.74
N VAL A 164 -1.79 -1.97 -13.74
CA VAL A 164 -3.14 -1.39 -13.83
C VAL A 164 -3.14 0.10 -13.53
N LEU A 165 -2.48 0.53 -12.45
CA LEU A 165 -2.40 1.94 -12.04
C LEU A 165 -1.17 2.69 -12.61
N GLY A 166 -0.19 1.97 -13.17
CA GLY A 166 1.02 2.59 -13.73
C GLY A 166 2.03 3.09 -12.69
N LEU A 167 1.91 2.69 -11.41
CA LEU A 167 2.80 3.11 -10.33
C LEU A 167 4.17 2.44 -10.43
N LYS A 168 5.20 3.04 -9.81
CA LYS A 168 6.54 2.43 -9.71
C LYS A 168 6.66 1.70 -8.38
N ALA A 169 6.28 0.42 -8.39
CA ALA A 169 6.20 -0.39 -7.18
C ALA A 169 7.52 -1.05 -6.78
N GLU A 170 7.89 -0.88 -5.51
CA GLU A 170 9.00 -1.55 -4.83
C GLU A 170 8.49 -2.26 -3.58
N PHE A 171 9.05 -3.42 -3.26
CA PHE A 171 8.56 -4.28 -2.17
C PHE A 171 9.62 -4.50 -1.09
N ILE A 172 9.21 -4.36 0.17
CA ILE A 172 9.95 -4.79 1.35
C ILE A 172 9.17 -5.95 1.95
N VAL A 173 9.81 -7.12 2.11
CA VAL A 173 9.14 -8.36 2.49
C VAL A 173 9.76 -8.92 3.76
N PRO A 174 9.39 -8.39 4.96
CA PRO A 174 9.78 -9.02 6.21
C PRO A 174 9.07 -10.36 6.37
N GLU A 175 9.83 -11.42 6.63
CA GLU A 175 9.35 -12.79 6.69
C GLU A 175 9.43 -13.36 8.11
N LEU A 176 8.88 -14.58 8.27
CA LEU A 176 9.00 -15.36 9.49
C LEU A 176 8.38 -14.66 10.72
N THR A 177 7.40 -13.78 10.51
CA THR A 177 6.79 -12.98 11.59
C THR A 177 6.08 -13.84 12.64
N LEU A 178 5.78 -15.10 12.31
CA LEU A 178 5.18 -16.05 13.24
C LEU A 178 6.19 -16.90 14.02
N ALA A 179 7.51 -16.72 13.83
CA ALA A 179 8.55 -17.54 14.46
C ALA A 179 8.48 -17.56 16.00
N ARG A 180 8.03 -16.45 16.61
CA ARG A 180 7.90 -16.31 18.07
C ARG A 180 6.58 -16.84 18.64
N VAL A 181 5.59 -17.12 17.80
CA VAL A 181 4.24 -17.55 18.22
C VAL A 181 3.92 -18.98 17.81
N VAL A 182 4.52 -19.50 16.74
CA VAL A 182 4.35 -20.88 16.28
C VAL A 182 5.52 -21.72 16.82
N PRO A 183 5.28 -22.68 17.74
CA PRO A 183 6.36 -23.46 18.37
C PRO A 183 7.27 -24.19 17.38
N ALA A 184 6.69 -24.70 16.28
CA ALA A 184 7.42 -25.38 15.21
C ALA A 184 8.42 -24.46 14.47
N MET A 185 8.29 -23.14 14.60
CA MET A 185 9.16 -22.14 13.99
C MET A 185 10.14 -21.51 14.97
N SER A 186 10.22 -21.97 16.22
CA SER A 186 11.09 -21.37 17.25
C SER A 186 12.58 -21.36 16.87
N GLY A 187 13.04 -22.33 16.06
CA GLY A 187 14.39 -22.35 15.52
C GLY A 187 14.68 -21.28 14.45
N LEU A 188 13.67 -20.53 14.01
CA LEU A 188 13.77 -19.50 12.98
C LEU A 188 13.78 -18.07 13.55
N ILE A 189 13.80 -17.91 14.88
CA ILE A 189 13.71 -16.60 15.53
C ILE A 189 14.86 -15.67 15.12
N GLU A 190 16.10 -16.17 15.07
CA GLU A 190 17.26 -15.35 14.65
C GLU A 190 17.12 -14.88 13.19
N ALA A 191 16.62 -15.75 12.31
CA ALA A 191 16.36 -15.40 10.92
C ALA A 191 15.20 -14.38 10.80
N ALA A 192 14.17 -14.49 11.63
CA ALA A 192 13.08 -13.52 11.71
C ALA A 192 13.60 -12.14 12.17
N ASP A 193 14.47 -12.10 13.17
CA ASP A 193 15.07 -10.85 13.67
C ASP A 193 15.95 -10.18 12.61
N ALA A 194 16.76 -10.97 11.88
CA ALA A 194 17.56 -10.47 10.76
C ALA A 194 16.68 -9.93 9.62
N SER A 195 15.58 -10.65 9.29
CA SER A 195 14.62 -10.20 8.26
C SER A 195 13.94 -8.89 8.66
N ALA A 196 13.51 -8.76 9.92
CA ALA A 196 12.91 -7.53 10.44
C ALA A 196 13.92 -6.37 10.43
N ALA A 197 15.15 -6.58 10.89
CA ALA A 197 16.19 -5.54 10.90
C ALA A 197 16.49 -5.01 9.49
N SER A 198 16.67 -5.93 8.52
CA SER A 198 16.86 -5.57 7.11
C SER A 198 15.67 -4.79 6.54
N ALA A 199 14.44 -5.18 6.88
CA ALA A 199 13.25 -4.47 6.44
C ALA A 199 13.18 -3.04 7.00
N HIS A 200 13.52 -2.81 8.27
CA HIS A 200 13.59 -1.48 8.87
C HIS A 200 14.68 -0.60 8.23
N GLU A 201 15.85 -1.18 7.94
CA GLU A 201 16.93 -0.47 7.25
C GLU A 201 16.52 -0.05 5.83
N ALA A 202 15.96 -1.00 5.06
CA ALA A 202 15.46 -0.75 3.70
C ALA A 202 14.36 0.32 3.70
N ALA A 203 13.40 0.23 4.63
CA ALA A 203 12.31 1.19 4.77
C ALA A 203 12.83 2.60 5.07
N SER A 204 13.76 2.71 6.02
CA SER A 204 14.38 3.99 6.36
C SER A 204 15.20 4.56 5.21
N SER A 205 15.89 3.71 4.45
CA SER A 205 16.67 4.13 3.28
C SER A 205 15.76 4.66 2.16
N LEU A 206 14.71 3.93 1.81
CA LEU A 206 13.75 4.33 0.79
C LEU A 206 12.97 5.58 1.20
N GLY A 207 12.59 5.71 2.47
CA GLY A 207 11.95 6.92 3.00
C GLY A 207 12.82 8.17 2.78
N ARG A 208 14.13 8.08 3.07
CA ARG A 208 15.08 9.16 2.79
C ARG A 208 15.28 9.42 1.30
N GLU A 209 15.39 8.36 0.49
CA GLU A 209 15.63 8.47 -0.95
C GLU A 209 14.47 9.15 -1.68
N LEU A 210 13.24 8.67 -1.42
CA LEU A 210 12.04 9.26 -2.00
C LEU A 210 11.82 10.67 -1.48
N GLY A 211 12.18 10.95 -0.22
CA GLY A 211 12.19 12.31 0.29
C GLY A 211 13.20 13.22 -0.46
N GLY A 212 14.42 12.72 -0.68
CA GLY A 212 15.47 13.48 -1.35
C GLY A 212 15.16 13.80 -2.82
N LYS A 213 14.56 12.85 -3.56
CA LYS A 213 14.18 13.04 -4.97
C LYS A 213 13.14 14.15 -5.16
N LEU A 214 12.22 14.30 -4.22
CA LEU A 214 11.16 15.33 -4.28
C LEU A 214 11.70 16.72 -3.88
N ALA A 215 12.66 16.78 -2.96
CA ALA A 215 13.34 18.04 -2.62
C ALA A 215 14.19 18.59 -3.79
N GLY A 216 14.79 17.70 -4.60
CA GLY A 216 15.65 18.07 -5.74
C GLY A 216 14.91 18.51 -7.01
N ALA A 217 13.60 18.25 -7.13
CA ALA A 217 12.80 18.59 -8.31
C ALA A 217 12.31 20.05 -8.35
N THR A 218 12.72 20.89 -7.39
CA THR A 218 12.26 22.28 -7.24
C THR A 218 13.27 23.32 -7.75
N VAL A 219 13.95 23.06 -8.88
CA VAL A 219 14.85 24.04 -9.53
C VAL A 219 14.40 24.31 -10.97
#